data_AF-A0A382LW54-F1
#
_entry.id   AF-A0A382LW54-F1
#
_cell.length_a   1.000
_cell.length_b   1.000
_cell.length_c   1.000
_cell.angle_alpha   90.00
_cell.angle_beta   90.00
_cell.angle_gamma   90.00
#
_symmetry.space_group_name_H-M   'P 1'
#
loop_
_entity.id
_entity.type
_entity.pdbx_description
1 polymer ?
#
loop_
_entity_poly.entity_id
_entity_poly.type
_entity_poly.pdbx_seq_one_letter_code
_entity_poly.pdbx_strand_id
1 'polypeptide(L)'
;MPSIFSNEQALSTRDALWDVIQGNYETGKFPENRFWEVGDDPALIIKIDKPHLCNQTVWDLITKPDLGKALANITNANTIQIWHSQVVWKPLSKNESGNAGWHRDAQYWPFWSHDGLFTAWIALSDVTPESGPVRFIPGSHLWADVKGMDFFDKNIVIQNKRLNAVHPGHKKVNATLLMGEVSVHSSMTY
;
A
#
# COMPACT_ATOMS: atom_id res chain seq x y z
N MET A 1 7.44 -11.62 -1.02
CA MET A 1 7.09 -13.05 -0.97
C MET A 1 7.13 -13.60 -2.39
N PRO A 2 7.42 -14.90 -2.60
CA PRO A 2 7.16 -15.52 -3.90
C PRO A 2 5.71 -15.28 -4.32
N SER A 3 5.44 -15.35 -5.63
CA SER A 3 4.12 -15.10 -6.20
C SER A 3 3.03 -15.95 -5.53
N ILE A 4 2.03 -15.28 -4.92
CA ILE A 4 0.86 -15.91 -4.26
C ILE A 4 -0.33 -15.98 -5.21
N PHE A 5 -0.37 -15.04 -6.16
CA PHE A 5 -1.45 -14.87 -7.12
C PHE A 5 -0.92 -15.12 -8.52
N SER A 6 -1.67 -15.87 -9.33
CA SER A 6 -1.33 -15.95 -10.75
C SER A 6 -1.48 -14.58 -11.41
N ASN A 7 -0.79 -14.37 -12.53
CA ASN A 7 -0.96 -13.14 -13.33
C ASN A 7 -2.42 -12.93 -13.73
N GLU A 8 -3.16 -14.01 -14.01
CA GLU A 8 -4.59 -13.95 -14.32
C GLU A 8 -5.41 -13.41 -13.14
N GLN A 9 -5.15 -13.88 -11.91
CA GLN A 9 -5.81 -13.37 -10.71
C GLN A 9 -5.50 -11.88 -10.48
N ALA A 10 -4.24 -11.49 -10.65
CA ALA A 10 -3.81 -10.11 -10.50
C ALA A 10 -4.43 -9.18 -11.57
N LEU A 11 -4.48 -9.61 -12.83
CA LEU A 11 -5.10 -8.88 -13.93
C LEU A 11 -6.61 -8.73 -13.72
N SER A 12 -7.30 -9.82 -13.40
CA SER A 12 -8.75 -9.79 -13.13
C SER A 12 -9.09 -8.86 -11.96
N THR A 13 -8.28 -8.86 -10.89
CA THR A 13 -8.46 -7.92 -9.77
C THR A 13 -8.17 -6.48 -10.18
N ARG A 14 -7.17 -6.25 -11.03
CA ARG A 14 -6.85 -4.92 -11.53
C ARG A 14 -8.02 -4.35 -12.34
N ASP A 15 -8.62 -5.16 -13.20
CA ASP A 15 -9.77 -4.75 -14.02
C ASP A 15 -11.00 -4.50 -13.13
N ALA A 16 -11.25 -5.36 -12.16
CA ALA A 16 -12.28 -5.16 -11.14
C ALA A 16 -12.09 -3.86 -10.33
N LEU A 17 -10.86 -3.50 -9.97
CA LEU A 17 -10.56 -2.22 -9.32
C LEU A 17 -10.75 -1.05 -10.27
N TRP A 18 -10.47 -1.22 -11.56
CA TRP A 18 -10.73 -0.19 -12.56
C TRP A 18 -12.23 0.10 -12.67
N ASP A 19 -13.09 -0.92 -12.61
CA ASP A 19 -14.54 -0.73 -12.54
C ASP A 19 -14.94 0.11 -11.31
N VAL A 20 -14.39 -0.20 -10.13
CA VAL A 20 -14.62 0.59 -8.91
C VAL A 20 -14.13 2.03 -9.08
N ILE A 21 -12.99 2.24 -9.75
CA ILE A 21 -12.48 3.58 -10.07
C ILE A 21 -13.46 4.33 -10.98
N GLN A 22 -14.05 3.68 -11.97
CA GLN A 22 -15.07 4.25 -12.86
C GLN A 22 -16.45 4.42 -12.21
N GLY A 23 -16.61 4.05 -10.93
CA GLY A 23 -17.88 4.16 -10.21
C GLY A 23 -18.83 2.97 -10.46
N ASN A 24 -18.37 1.91 -11.09
CA ASN A 24 -19.12 0.68 -11.33
C ASN A 24 -18.96 -0.25 -10.12
N TYR A 25 -19.98 -0.31 -9.26
CA TYR A 25 -19.96 -1.12 -8.03
C TYR A 25 -20.81 -2.39 -8.21
N GLU A 26 -20.17 -3.51 -8.53
CA GLU A 26 -20.80 -4.83 -8.74
C GLU A 26 -21.76 -5.22 -7.60
N THR A 27 -21.33 -5.00 -6.36
CA THR A 27 -22.09 -5.37 -5.15
C THR A 27 -23.21 -4.37 -4.78
N GLY A 28 -23.29 -3.23 -5.48
CA GLY A 28 -24.14 -2.09 -5.12
C GLY A 28 -23.67 -1.30 -3.90
N LYS A 29 -22.53 -1.66 -3.27
CA LYS A 29 -21.97 -0.93 -2.13
C LYS A 29 -20.92 0.09 -2.58
N PHE A 30 -20.94 1.26 -1.94
CA PHE A 30 -19.95 2.31 -2.16
C PHE A 30 -18.67 2.05 -1.37
N PRO A 31 -17.50 2.53 -1.86
CA PRO A 31 -16.27 2.51 -1.08
C PRO A 31 -16.40 3.46 0.12
N GLU A 32 -15.56 3.26 1.14
CA GLU A 32 -15.62 4.07 2.36
C GLU A 32 -15.19 5.51 2.11
N ASN A 33 -14.08 5.71 1.40
CA ASN A 33 -13.59 7.03 1.00
C ASN A 33 -13.02 6.99 -0.41
N ARG A 34 -13.15 8.10 -1.13
CA ARG A 34 -12.50 8.34 -2.42
C ARG A 34 -11.73 9.65 -2.33
N PHE A 35 -10.50 9.65 -2.87
CA PHE A 35 -9.64 10.84 -2.95
C PHE A 35 -9.37 11.22 -4.41
N TRP A 36 -10.28 10.80 -5.30
CA TRP A 36 -10.30 11.03 -6.74
C TRP A 36 -11.69 10.66 -7.26
N GLU A 37 -12.26 11.48 -8.14
CA GLU A 37 -13.58 11.29 -8.75
C GLU A 37 -13.51 11.11 -10.27
N VAL A 38 -14.53 10.47 -10.83
CA VAL A 38 -14.61 10.25 -12.29
C VAL A 38 -14.62 11.60 -13.00
N GLY A 39 -13.59 11.83 -13.81
CA GLY A 39 -13.37 13.10 -14.54
C GLY A 39 -12.23 13.96 -13.99
N ASP A 40 -11.68 13.63 -12.82
CA ASP A 40 -10.45 14.25 -12.32
C ASP A 40 -9.25 13.98 -13.26
N ASP A 41 -8.18 14.79 -13.14
CA ASP A 41 -7.01 14.67 -14.00
C ASP A 41 -6.44 13.23 -13.94
N PRO A 42 -6.37 12.51 -15.07
CA PRO A 42 -5.91 11.12 -15.12
C PRO A 42 -4.41 10.97 -14.81
N ALA A 43 -3.66 12.07 -14.69
CA ALA A 43 -2.26 12.05 -14.23
C ALA A 43 -2.11 12.12 -12.71
N LEU A 44 -3.21 12.25 -11.94
CA LEU A 44 -3.19 12.24 -10.48
C LEU A 44 -3.31 10.84 -9.92
N ILE A 45 -2.72 10.63 -8.73
CA ILE A 45 -2.85 9.37 -8.01
C ILE A 45 -4.31 9.16 -7.60
N ILE A 46 -4.82 7.97 -7.88
CA ILE A 46 -6.16 7.54 -7.46
C ILE A 46 -6.01 6.75 -6.18
N LYS A 47 -6.74 7.13 -5.14
CA LYS A 47 -6.82 6.41 -3.86
C LYS A 47 -8.28 6.19 -3.50
N ILE A 48 -8.65 4.93 -3.25
CA ILE A 48 -9.99 4.54 -2.80
C ILE A 48 -9.82 3.56 -1.63
N ASP A 49 -10.56 3.83 -0.55
CA ASP A 49 -10.56 3.04 0.67
C ASP A 49 -11.71 2.04 0.67
N LYS A 50 -11.40 0.82 1.12
CA LYS A 50 -12.28 -0.36 1.14
C LYS A 50 -12.95 -0.72 -0.20
N PRO A 51 -12.23 -0.71 -1.35
CA PRO A 51 -12.81 -1.12 -2.63
C PRO A 51 -13.28 -2.58 -2.67
N HIS A 52 -12.79 -3.42 -1.75
CA HIS A 52 -13.24 -4.81 -1.58
C HIS A 52 -14.72 -4.93 -1.23
N LEU A 53 -15.32 -3.88 -0.66
CA LEU A 53 -16.75 -3.86 -0.40
C LEU A 53 -17.57 -3.72 -1.69
N CYS A 54 -16.98 -3.14 -2.74
CA CYS A 54 -17.65 -2.78 -3.98
C CYS A 54 -17.67 -3.90 -5.02
N ASN A 55 -16.70 -4.81 -4.97
CA ASN A 55 -16.46 -5.81 -6.01
C ASN A 55 -16.02 -7.16 -5.41
N GLN A 56 -16.65 -8.25 -5.86
CA GLN A 56 -16.43 -9.60 -5.32
C GLN A 56 -15.04 -10.14 -5.65
N THR A 57 -14.50 -9.83 -6.82
CA THR A 57 -13.15 -10.26 -7.22
C THR A 57 -12.09 -9.67 -6.28
N VAL A 58 -12.26 -8.40 -5.88
CA VAL A 58 -11.36 -7.73 -4.93
C VAL A 58 -11.49 -8.35 -3.53
N TRP A 59 -12.71 -8.67 -3.10
CA TRP A 59 -12.97 -9.38 -1.85
C TRP A 59 -12.29 -10.76 -1.83
N ASP A 60 -12.47 -11.55 -2.89
CA ASP A 60 -11.93 -12.91 -2.99
C ASP A 60 -10.40 -12.91 -3.03
N LEU A 61 -9.79 -11.95 -3.72
CA LEU A 61 -8.33 -11.82 -3.76
C LEU A 61 -7.76 -11.62 -2.35
N ILE A 62 -8.28 -10.65 -1.59
CA ILE A 62 -7.73 -10.31 -0.28
C ILE A 62 -8.09 -11.36 0.77
N THR A 63 -9.20 -12.09 0.62
CA THR A 63 -9.62 -13.15 1.55
C THR A 63 -9.15 -14.56 1.17
N LYS A 64 -8.31 -14.69 0.13
CA LYS A 64 -7.76 -15.98 -0.33
C LYS A 64 -7.07 -16.73 0.84
N PRO A 65 -7.45 -18.00 1.11
CA PRO A 65 -6.86 -18.76 2.22
C PRO A 65 -5.34 -18.88 2.17
N ASP A 66 -4.75 -18.98 0.97
CA ASP A 66 -3.30 -19.09 0.82
C ASP A 66 -2.58 -17.78 1.15
N LEU A 67 -3.20 -16.63 0.87
CA LEU A 67 -2.69 -15.35 1.35
C LEU A 67 -2.71 -15.32 2.87
N GLY A 68 -3.83 -15.71 3.50
CA GLY A 68 -3.96 -15.78 4.95
C GLY A 68 -2.89 -16.67 5.61
N LYS A 69 -2.64 -17.87 5.07
CA LYS A 69 -1.59 -18.78 5.55
C LYS A 69 -0.19 -18.18 5.41
N ALA A 70 0.10 -17.57 4.26
CA ALA A 70 1.41 -16.95 4.01
C ALA A 70 1.66 -15.77 4.97
N LEU A 71 0.65 -14.91 5.17
CA LEU A 71 0.71 -13.81 6.12
C LEU A 71 0.89 -14.31 7.56
N ALA A 72 0.10 -15.31 7.98
CA ALA A 72 0.21 -15.93 9.30
C ALA A 72 1.63 -16.45 9.59
N ASN A 73 2.23 -17.14 8.61
CA ASN A 73 3.59 -17.67 8.73
C ASN A 73 4.64 -16.55 8.89
N ILE A 74 4.52 -15.45 8.14
CA ILE A 74 5.50 -14.35 8.19
C ILE A 74 5.37 -13.51 9.45
N THR A 75 4.13 -13.28 9.91
CA THR A 75 3.87 -12.44 11.08
C THR A 75 3.86 -13.25 12.38
N ASN A 76 4.04 -14.58 12.30
CA ASN A 76 3.91 -15.51 13.42
C ASN A 76 2.56 -15.36 14.14
N ALA A 77 1.49 -15.13 13.37
CA ALA A 77 0.14 -14.94 13.87
C ALA A 77 -0.67 -16.24 13.79
N ASN A 78 -1.52 -16.48 14.78
CA ASN A 78 -2.48 -17.59 14.75
C ASN A 78 -3.65 -17.33 13.80
N THR A 79 -4.03 -16.07 13.64
CA THR A 79 -5.17 -15.63 12.83
C THR A 79 -4.81 -14.33 12.11
N ILE A 80 -5.19 -14.23 10.83
CA ILE A 80 -5.12 -12.99 10.07
C ILE A 80 -6.53 -12.42 9.94
N GLN A 81 -6.70 -11.17 10.38
CA GLN A 81 -7.92 -10.41 10.20
C GLN A 81 -7.66 -9.20 9.31
N ILE A 82 -8.40 -9.11 8.21
CA ILE A 82 -8.38 -7.95 7.33
C ILE A 82 -9.41 -6.96 7.84
N TRP A 83 -8.97 -5.75 8.16
CA TRP A 83 -9.84 -4.68 8.66
C TRP A 83 -9.97 -3.51 7.66
N HIS A 84 -8.99 -3.37 6.77
CA HIS A 84 -8.95 -2.32 5.77
C HIS A 84 -8.27 -2.81 4.49
N SER A 85 -8.66 -2.23 3.36
CA SER A 85 -7.93 -2.35 2.09
C SER A 85 -7.94 -0.99 1.39
N GLN A 86 -6.94 -0.75 0.56
CA GLN A 86 -6.81 0.48 -0.21
C GLN A 86 -6.27 0.14 -1.58
N VAL A 87 -6.87 0.73 -2.63
CA VAL A 87 -6.24 0.76 -3.95
C VAL A 87 -5.47 2.08 -4.08
N VAL A 88 -4.23 1.99 -4.55
CA VAL A 88 -3.41 3.13 -4.95
C VAL A 88 -3.03 2.94 -6.40
N TRP A 89 -3.63 3.73 -7.28
CA TRP A 89 -3.32 3.73 -8.70
C TRP A 89 -2.39 4.89 -9.02
N LYS A 90 -1.20 4.59 -9.52
CA LYS A 90 -0.21 5.60 -9.91
C LYS A 90 -0.13 5.67 -11.43
N PRO A 91 -0.76 6.66 -12.08
CA PRO A 91 -0.57 6.89 -13.51
C PRO A 91 0.85 7.43 -13.77
N LEU A 92 1.21 7.54 -15.05
CA LEU A 92 2.43 8.25 -15.44
C LEU A 92 2.35 9.70 -14.95
N SER A 93 3.19 10.03 -13.97
CA SER A 93 3.16 11.35 -13.35
C SER A 93 3.63 12.43 -14.33
N LYS A 94 2.95 13.58 -14.34
CA LYS A 94 3.52 14.81 -14.90
C LYS A 94 4.41 15.46 -13.83
N ASN A 95 5.64 15.85 -14.19
CA ASN A 95 6.57 16.61 -13.36
C ASN A 95 6.88 15.98 -11.97
N GLU A 96 6.98 14.65 -11.88
CA GLU A 96 7.35 13.93 -10.63
C GLU A 96 6.45 14.22 -9.41
N SER A 97 5.20 14.62 -9.64
CA SER A 97 4.27 15.13 -8.62
C SER A 97 3.59 14.06 -7.74
N GLY A 98 3.90 12.79 -7.96
CA GLY A 98 3.28 11.61 -7.33
C GLY A 98 4.00 11.03 -6.11
N ASN A 99 4.90 11.77 -5.48
CA ASN A 99 5.61 11.28 -4.30
C ASN A 99 4.74 11.36 -3.04
N ALA A 100 4.73 10.27 -2.25
CA ALA A 100 4.25 10.25 -0.87
C ALA A 100 5.43 10.44 0.09
N GLY A 101 5.24 11.22 1.15
CA GLY A 101 6.25 11.46 2.18
C GLY A 101 6.64 10.19 2.94
N TRP A 102 7.78 10.24 3.63
CA TRP A 102 8.13 9.22 4.61
C TRP A 102 7.12 9.27 5.76
N HIS A 103 6.60 8.12 6.15
CA HIS A 103 5.59 8.00 7.19
C HIS A 103 5.60 6.58 7.74
N ARG A 104 4.90 6.37 8.85
CA ARG A 104 4.54 5.06 9.37
C ARG A 104 3.03 4.93 9.29
N ASP A 105 2.53 3.79 8.82
CA ASP A 105 1.09 3.55 8.73
C ASP A 105 0.40 3.76 10.10
N ALA A 106 1.05 3.38 11.19
CA ALA A 106 0.54 3.54 12.56
C ALA A 106 0.21 5.01 12.92
N GLN A 107 0.84 6.01 12.28
CA GLN A 107 0.53 7.43 12.51
C GLN A 107 -0.92 7.78 12.13
N TYR A 108 -1.51 7.02 11.21
CA TYR A 108 -2.88 7.24 10.72
C TYR A 108 -3.90 6.28 11.34
N TRP A 109 -3.45 5.34 12.17
CA TRP A 109 -4.28 4.31 12.79
C TRP A 109 -4.22 4.36 14.33
N PRO A 110 -4.51 5.52 14.96
CA PRO A 110 -4.25 5.74 16.39
C PRO A 110 -5.11 4.89 17.34
N PHE A 111 -6.11 4.20 16.81
CA PHE A 111 -7.03 3.34 17.55
C PHE A 111 -6.53 1.90 17.70
N TRP A 112 -5.47 1.51 16.97
CA TRP A 112 -4.88 0.19 17.07
C TRP A 112 -3.60 0.20 17.93
N SER A 113 -3.28 -0.96 18.52
CA SER A 113 -1.96 -1.19 19.14
C SER A 113 -0.85 -1.05 18.09
N HIS A 114 0.37 -0.69 18.46
CA HIS A 114 1.48 -0.77 17.49
C HIS A 114 1.93 -2.22 17.23
N ASP A 115 1.57 -3.15 18.12
CA ASP A 115 1.90 -4.56 18.00
C ASP A 115 0.88 -5.32 17.15
N GLY A 116 1.37 -6.18 16.25
CA GLY A 116 0.52 -7.06 15.45
C GLY A 116 -0.15 -6.41 14.23
N LEU A 117 0.18 -5.16 13.90
CA LEU A 117 -0.31 -4.52 12.67
C LEU A 117 0.72 -4.54 11.54
N PHE A 118 0.24 -5.00 10.39
CA PHE A 118 1.01 -5.17 9.19
C PHE A 118 0.20 -4.72 7.97
N THR A 119 0.91 -4.25 6.97
CA THR A 119 0.36 -3.95 5.65
C THR A 119 0.90 -4.99 4.66
N ALA A 120 0.00 -5.60 3.90
CA ALA A 120 0.35 -6.45 2.76
C ALA A 120 0.13 -5.67 1.46
N TRP A 121 1.23 -5.34 0.77
CA TRP A 121 1.22 -4.63 -0.51
C TRP A 121 1.21 -5.65 -1.65
N ILE A 122 0.07 -5.79 -2.33
CA ILE A 122 -0.14 -6.76 -3.41
C ILE A 122 0.10 -6.07 -4.77
N ALA A 123 1.04 -6.59 -5.55
CA ALA A 123 1.36 -6.05 -6.87
C ALA A 123 0.35 -6.53 -7.93
N LEU A 124 -0.42 -5.59 -8.49
CA LEU A 124 -1.37 -5.85 -9.60
C LEU A 124 -0.78 -5.48 -10.98
N SER A 125 0.48 -5.06 -10.99
CA SER A 125 1.35 -4.85 -12.14
C SER A 125 2.78 -5.10 -11.69
N ASP A 126 3.71 -5.28 -12.63
CA ASP A 126 5.13 -5.27 -12.27
C ASP A 126 5.50 -3.91 -11.67
N VAL A 127 6.26 -3.95 -10.59
CA VAL A 127 6.75 -2.79 -9.85
C VAL A 127 8.26 -2.72 -10.04
N THR A 128 8.70 -1.78 -10.86
CA THR A 128 10.11 -1.55 -11.18
C THR A 128 10.64 -0.34 -10.40
N PRO A 129 11.95 -0.09 -10.36
CA PRO A 129 12.50 1.12 -9.74
C PRO A 129 11.95 2.43 -10.34
N GLU A 130 11.53 2.40 -11.60
CA GLU A 130 11.00 3.55 -12.35
C GLU A 130 9.49 3.75 -12.17
N SER A 131 8.76 2.74 -11.65
CA SER A 131 7.30 2.79 -11.49
C SER A 131 6.83 3.46 -10.19
N GLY A 132 7.74 4.12 -9.47
CA GLY A 132 7.47 4.72 -8.15
C GLY A 132 7.14 3.68 -7.07
N PRO A 133 8.05 2.72 -6.80
CA PRO A 133 7.84 1.67 -5.81
C PRO A 133 7.71 2.25 -4.40
N VAL A 134 7.10 1.49 -3.49
CA VAL A 134 7.23 1.77 -2.06
C VAL A 134 8.71 1.65 -1.69
N ARG A 135 9.19 2.56 -0.84
CA ARG A 135 10.55 2.52 -0.31
C ARG A 135 10.47 2.27 1.18
N PHE A 136 11.38 1.44 1.67
CA PHE A 136 11.49 1.13 3.08
C PHE A 136 12.88 1.46 3.60
N ILE A 137 12.96 1.69 4.89
CA ILE A 137 14.20 1.79 5.65
C ILE A 137 14.29 0.53 6.53
N PRO A 138 15.14 -0.47 6.19
CA PRO A 138 15.22 -1.70 6.95
C PRO A 138 15.56 -1.45 8.43
N GLY A 139 14.82 -2.09 9.33
CA GLY A 139 14.98 -1.94 10.79
C GLY A 139 14.30 -0.71 11.39
N SER A 140 13.69 0.17 10.58
CA SER A 140 13.05 1.40 11.06
C SER A 140 11.84 1.18 11.96
N HIS A 141 11.22 0.00 11.91
CA HIS A 141 10.14 -0.41 12.81
C HIS A 141 10.53 -0.48 14.28
N LEU A 142 11.83 -0.56 14.59
CA LEU A 142 12.35 -0.57 15.96
C LEU A 142 12.73 0.84 16.46
N TRP A 143 12.64 1.86 15.60
CA TRP A 143 13.06 3.22 15.97
C TRP A 143 11.97 3.95 16.75
N ALA A 144 12.38 4.87 17.62
CA ALA A 144 11.47 5.91 18.10
C ALA A 144 10.91 6.74 16.93
N ASP A 145 9.78 7.41 17.15
CA ASP A 145 9.17 8.27 16.15
C ASP A 145 10.11 9.42 15.74
N VAL A 146 10.24 9.63 14.43
CA VAL A 146 11.01 10.73 13.85
C VAL A 146 10.05 11.87 13.54
N LYS A 147 10.17 12.97 14.29
CA LYS A 147 9.27 14.12 14.16
C LYS A 147 9.31 14.74 12.77
N GLY A 148 8.15 15.18 12.30
CA GLY A 148 8.00 15.87 11.02
C GLY A 148 8.09 14.95 9.80
N MET A 149 7.76 13.67 9.98
CA MET A 149 7.46 12.73 8.90
C MET A 149 5.94 12.76 8.66
N ASP A 150 5.52 12.89 7.41
CA ASP A 150 4.11 13.00 7.02
C ASP A 150 3.92 12.51 5.58
N PHE A 151 2.97 11.60 5.37
CA PHE A 151 2.53 11.07 4.08
C PHE A 151 2.20 12.19 3.08
N PHE A 152 1.56 13.26 3.54
CA PHE A 152 1.10 14.35 2.68
C PHE A 152 2.17 15.40 2.39
N ASP A 153 3.29 15.41 3.14
CA ASP A 153 4.41 16.30 2.87
C ASP A 153 5.21 15.78 1.66
N LYS A 154 5.17 16.56 0.57
CA LYS A 154 5.87 16.24 -0.68
C LYS A 154 7.35 16.62 -0.64
N ASN A 155 7.84 17.29 0.41
CA ASN A 155 9.23 17.70 0.52
C ASN A 155 10.14 16.58 1.06
N ILE A 156 10.37 15.58 0.20
CA ILE A 156 11.24 14.44 0.47
C ILE A 156 12.67 14.87 0.83
N VAL A 157 13.16 15.99 0.31
CA VAL A 157 14.51 16.51 0.62
C VAL A 157 14.63 16.88 2.09
N ILE A 158 13.66 17.61 2.63
CA ILE A 158 13.65 17.98 4.06
C ILE A 158 13.48 16.74 4.94
N GLN A 159 12.59 15.83 4.57
CA GLN A 159 12.37 14.60 5.33
C GLN A 159 13.61 13.71 5.36
N ASN A 160 14.32 13.58 4.23
CA ASN A 160 15.60 12.87 4.17
C ASN A 160 16.67 13.51 5.06
N LYS A 161 16.74 14.84 5.14
CA LYS A 161 17.66 15.54 6.06
C LYS A 161 17.33 15.22 7.51
N ARG A 162 16.04 15.21 7.88
CA ARG A 162 15.58 14.83 9.23
C ARG A 162 15.94 13.39 9.57
N LEU A 163 15.64 12.44 8.68
CA LEU A 163 15.99 11.02 8.86
C LEU A 163 17.50 10.82 9.01
N ASN A 164 18.32 11.49 8.20
CA ASN A 164 19.77 11.42 8.29
C ASN A 164 20.33 12.03 9.58
N ALA A 165 19.67 13.04 10.14
CA ALA A 165 20.10 13.67 11.39
C ALA A 165 19.85 12.76 12.60
N VAL A 166 18.76 11.99 12.60
CA VAL A 166 18.40 11.08 13.71
C VAL A 166 19.03 9.69 13.55
N HIS A 167 19.02 9.16 12.33
CA HIS A 167 19.53 7.83 11.98
C HIS A 167 20.52 7.92 10.82
N PRO A 168 21.75 8.43 11.05
CA PRO A 168 22.74 8.56 9.99
C PRO A 168 23.12 7.20 9.40
N GLY A 169 23.37 7.17 8.10
CA GLY A 169 23.82 5.96 7.39
C GLY A 169 22.75 4.88 7.16
N HIS A 170 21.47 5.16 7.44
CA HIS A 170 20.38 4.23 7.13
C HIS A 170 20.33 3.93 5.63
N LYS A 171 19.96 2.69 5.30
CA LYS A 171 19.76 2.26 3.91
C LYS A 171 18.31 2.43 3.52
N LYS A 172 18.07 2.81 2.26
CA LYS A 172 16.75 2.84 1.64
C LYS A 172 16.69 1.73 0.63
N VAL A 173 15.60 0.98 0.61
CA VAL A 173 15.38 -0.11 -0.34
C VAL A 173 14.10 0.14 -1.12
N ASN A 174 14.15 -0.10 -2.44
CA ASN A 174 12.96 -0.10 -3.28
C ASN A 174 12.30 -1.48 -3.17
N ALA A 175 11.00 -1.51 -2.88
CA ALA A 175 10.21 -2.72 -2.92
C ALA A 175 9.75 -2.99 -4.36
N THR A 176 10.63 -3.58 -5.15
CA THR A 176 10.29 -4.10 -6.49
C THR A 176 9.58 -5.43 -6.35
N LEU A 177 8.54 -5.64 -7.14
CA LEU A 177 7.67 -6.82 -7.10
C LEU A 177 7.27 -7.19 -8.52
N LEU A 178 7.22 -8.48 -8.83
CA LEU A 178 6.50 -8.95 -10.01
C LEU A 178 5.00 -8.97 -9.74
N MET A 179 4.20 -8.90 -10.80
CA MET A 179 2.75 -9.06 -10.69
C MET A 179 2.38 -10.33 -9.90
N GLY A 180 1.45 -10.20 -8.95
CA GLY A 180 1.00 -11.28 -8.07
C GLY A 180 1.91 -11.55 -6.87
N GLU A 181 3.06 -10.88 -6.77
CA GLU A 181 3.86 -10.88 -5.56
C GLU A 181 3.32 -9.92 -4.50
N VAL A 182 3.74 -10.16 -3.27
CA VAL A 182 3.30 -9.39 -2.11
C VAL A 182 4.49 -9.01 -1.25
N SER A 183 4.56 -7.73 -0.88
CA SER A 183 5.43 -7.22 0.19
C SER A 183 4.64 -7.12 1.49
N VAL A 184 5.28 -7.38 2.62
CA VAL A 184 4.65 -7.24 3.95
C VAL A 184 5.55 -6.37 4.82
N HIS A 185 5.00 -5.36 5.46
CA HIS A 185 5.73 -4.50 6.39
C HIS A 185 4.92 -4.22 7.65
N SER A 186 5.61 -4.05 8.78
CA SER A 186 4.98 -3.60 10.02
C SER A 186 4.50 -2.16 9.86
N SER A 187 3.37 -1.81 10.49
CA SER A 187 2.83 -0.43 10.53
C SER A 187 3.79 0.60 11.11
N MET A 188 4.87 0.16 11.78
CA MET A 188 5.93 0.99 12.35
C MET A 188 7.11 1.22 11.40
N THR A 189 7.10 0.61 10.22
CA THR A 189 8.17 0.75 9.23
C THR A 189 8.03 2.10 8.51
N TYR A 190 9.10 2.89 8.48
CA TYR A 190 9.32 3.94 7.48
C TYR A 190 9.81 3.30 6.17
#